data_AF-A0A069P883-F1
#
_entry.id   AF-A0A069P883-F1
#
_cell.length_a   1.000
_cell.length_b   1.000
_cell.length_c   1.000
_cell.angle_alpha   90.00
_cell.angle_beta   90.00
_cell.angle_gamma   90.00
#
_symmetry.space_group_name_H-M   'P 1'
#
loop_
_entity.id
_entity.type
_entity.pdbx_description
1 polymer ?
#
loop_
_entity_poly.entity_id
_entity_poly.type
_entity_poly.pdbx_seq_one_letter_code
_entity_poly.pdbx_strand_id
1 'polypeptide(L)'
;MLALLWCVMSSAHGQSFAVNAHAARFVTAVVMNDFHTAQAGGGYVFSYEKLETESTLTAKLERWFSGAAPDALRMEPAEKQTLFGFYWAASMMPANSPCFESIANPSCSDELSKWMAREFADDPRFIRAYESATKPLGLPPLIRNAR
;
A
#
# COMPACT_ATOMS: atom_id res chain seq x y z
N MET A 1 39.02 -35.56 -21.15
CA MET A 1 38.17 -35.39 -19.96
C MET A 1 37.77 -33.92 -19.89
N LEU A 2 36.55 -33.60 -20.32
CA LEU A 2 35.96 -32.26 -20.19
C LEU A 2 34.90 -32.33 -19.10
N ALA A 3 35.04 -31.50 -18.06
CA ALA A 3 33.96 -31.22 -17.12
C ALA A 3 33.82 -29.69 -17.02
N LEU A 4 32.95 -29.14 -17.86
CA LEU A 4 32.51 -27.75 -17.77
C LEU A 4 31.49 -27.67 -16.62
N LEU A 5 31.92 -27.14 -15.47
CA LEU A 5 31.02 -26.75 -14.39
C LEU A 5 30.23 -25.51 -14.83
N TRP A 6 28.97 -25.71 -15.23
CA TRP A 6 27.99 -24.63 -15.31
C TRP A 6 27.53 -24.26 -13.91
N CYS A 7 28.12 -23.20 -13.35
CA CYS A 7 27.53 -22.47 -12.24
C CYS A 7 26.26 -21.76 -12.75
N VAL A 8 25.10 -22.41 -12.59
CA VAL A 8 23.80 -21.76 -12.71
C VAL A 8 23.70 -20.75 -11.57
N MET A 9 24.07 -19.50 -11.84
CA MET A 9 23.73 -18.40 -10.96
C MET A 9 22.22 -18.20 -11.07
N SER A 10 21.46 -18.85 -10.18
CA SER A 10 20.08 -18.47 -9.90
C SER A 10 20.11 -17.07 -9.31
N SER A 11 20.10 -16.04 -10.16
CA SER A 11 19.78 -14.69 -9.74
C SER A 11 18.40 -14.76 -9.10
N ALA A 12 18.35 -14.67 -7.77
CA ALA A 12 17.13 -14.41 -7.04
C ALA A 12 16.62 -13.05 -7.52
N HIS A 13 15.81 -13.06 -8.58
CA HIS A 13 15.10 -11.88 -9.03
C HIS A 13 14.12 -11.58 -7.89
N GLY A 14 14.47 -10.61 -7.05
CA GLY A 14 13.56 -10.06 -6.06
C GLY A 14 12.26 -9.73 -6.77
N GLN A 15 11.15 -10.22 -6.23
CA GLN A 15 9.83 -10.06 -6.84
C GLN A 15 9.63 -8.55 -7.08
N SER A 16 9.49 -8.13 -8.33
CA SER A 16 9.26 -6.73 -8.65
C SER A 16 7.87 -6.35 -8.18
N PHE A 17 7.70 -5.14 -7.65
CA PHE A 17 6.38 -4.62 -7.33
C PHE A 17 5.47 -4.69 -8.56
N ALA A 18 4.33 -5.34 -8.39
CA ALA A 18 3.26 -5.40 -9.37
C ALA A 18 1.98 -4.93 -8.68
N VAL A 19 1.32 -3.93 -9.28
CA VAL A 19 0.12 -3.34 -8.70
C VAL A 19 -1.04 -4.34 -8.70
N ASN A 20 -1.66 -4.51 -7.54
CA ASN A 20 -2.96 -5.14 -7.41
C ASN A 20 -4.01 -4.04 -7.59
N ALA A 21 -4.65 -4.03 -8.76
CA ALA A 21 -5.64 -3.01 -9.12
C ALA A 21 -6.82 -2.96 -8.14
N HIS A 22 -7.19 -4.09 -7.53
CA HIS A 22 -8.25 -4.13 -6.53
C HIS A 22 -7.84 -3.38 -5.26
N ALA A 23 -6.67 -3.70 -4.72
CA ALA A 23 -6.14 -3.06 -3.53
C ALA A 23 -5.86 -1.56 -3.75
N ALA A 24 -5.35 -1.18 -4.93
CA ALA A 24 -5.15 0.22 -5.28
C ALA A 24 -6.47 1.00 -5.28
N ARG A 25 -7.54 0.46 -5.87
CA ARG A 25 -8.88 1.08 -5.82
C ARG A 25 -9.41 1.22 -4.40
N PHE A 26 -9.22 0.20 -3.57
CA PHE A 26 -9.61 0.26 -2.15
C PHE A 26 -8.89 1.40 -1.43
N VAL A 27 -7.56 1.51 -1.57
CA VAL A 27 -6.80 2.59 -0.94
C VAL A 27 -7.21 3.96 -1.48
N THR A 28 -7.48 4.08 -2.78
CA THR A 28 -8.04 5.33 -3.33
C THR A 28 -9.36 5.69 -2.65
N ALA A 29 -10.27 4.73 -2.44
CA ALA A 29 -11.52 4.99 -1.73
C ALA A 29 -11.30 5.41 -0.26
N VAL A 30 -10.36 4.78 0.44
CA VAL A 30 -9.97 5.16 1.82
C VAL A 30 -9.48 6.61 1.85
N VAL A 31 -8.56 6.97 0.94
CA VAL A 31 -8.00 8.32 0.87
C VAL A 31 -9.05 9.35 0.47
N MET A 32 -9.99 9.02 -0.43
CA MET A 32 -11.09 9.94 -0.78
C MET A 32 -12.03 10.18 0.39
N ASN A 33 -12.38 9.15 1.16
CA ASN A 33 -13.22 9.32 2.34
C ASN A 33 -12.55 10.14 3.44
N ASP A 34 -11.25 9.91 3.69
CA ASP A 34 -10.46 10.74 4.62
C ASP A 34 -10.37 12.20 4.12
N PHE A 35 -10.21 12.40 2.80
CA PHE A 35 -10.17 13.72 2.18
C PHE A 35 -11.49 14.47 2.32
N HIS A 36 -12.62 13.81 2.07
CA HIS A 36 -13.95 14.38 2.29
C HIS A 36 -14.18 14.73 3.76
N THR A 37 -13.70 13.89 4.67
CA THR A 37 -13.77 14.16 6.12
C THR A 37 -12.96 15.40 6.48
N ALA A 38 -11.74 15.53 5.94
CA ALA A 38 -10.90 16.71 6.11
C ALA A 38 -11.57 17.99 5.56
N GLN A 39 -12.16 17.92 4.37
CA GLN A 39 -12.88 19.04 3.75
C GLN A 39 -14.10 19.49 4.57
N ALA A 40 -14.77 18.55 5.23
CA ALA A 40 -15.88 18.83 6.14
C ALA A 40 -15.43 19.37 7.52
N GLY A 41 -14.12 19.54 7.76
CA GLY A 41 -13.56 19.99 9.03
C GLY A 41 -13.50 18.91 10.11
N GLY A 42 -13.63 17.63 9.73
CA GLY A 42 -13.49 16.49 10.63
C GLY A 42 -12.01 16.14 10.91
N GLY A 43 -11.80 15.15 11.77
CA GLY A 43 -10.48 14.55 11.98
C GLY A 43 -10.09 13.66 10.81
N TYR A 44 -8.86 13.76 10.35
CA TYR A 44 -8.33 13.05 9.20
C TYR A 44 -6.95 12.47 9.49
N VAL A 45 -6.55 11.45 8.72
CA VAL A 45 -5.31 10.70 8.91
C VAL A 45 -4.20 11.19 7.98
N PHE A 46 -4.54 11.58 6.76
CA PHE A 46 -3.55 11.93 5.73
C PHE A 46 -3.47 13.43 5.46
N SER A 47 -2.26 13.89 5.18
CA SER A 47 -1.98 15.27 4.84
C SER A 47 -2.36 15.55 3.39
N TYR A 48 -3.09 16.64 3.18
CA TYR A 48 -3.53 17.09 1.86
C TYR A 48 -2.95 18.46 1.51
N GLU A 49 -2.64 18.68 0.25
CA GLU A 49 -2.22 20.00 -0.23
C GLU A 49 -3.37 21.01 -0.14
N LYS A 50 -3.06 22.29 0.10
CA LYS A 50 -4.09 23.35 0.28
C LYS A 50 -5.07 23.49 -0.88
N LEU A 51 -4.62 23.19 -2.10
CA LEU A 51 -5.40 23.27 -3.34
C LEU A 51 -5.67 21.88 -3.92
N GLU A 52 -5.57 20.83 -3.11
CA GLU A 52 -5.88 19.47 -3.54
C GLU A 52 -7.36 19.35 -3.92
N THR A 53 -7.64 18.60 -4.97
CA THR A 53 -8.98 18.23 -5.43
C THR A 53 -9.06 16.70 -5.55
N GLU A 54 -10.25 16.14 -5.61
CA GLU A 54 -10.42 14.70 -5.82
C GLU A 54 -9.71 14.19 -7.08
N SER A 55 -9.77 14.97 -8.18
CA SER A 55 -9.17 14.58 -9.45
C SER A 55 -7.64 14.63 -9.40
N THR A 56 -7.06 15.67 -8.78
CA THR A 56 -5.61 15.77 -8.60
C THR A 56 -5.10 14.69 -7.66
N LEU A 57 -5.81 14.41 -6.57
CA LEU A 57 -5.45 13.39 -5.59
C LEU A 57 -5.53 11.98 -6.18
N THR A 58 -6.59 11.68 -6.93
CA THR A 58 -6.74 10.42 -7.66
C THR A 58 -5.59 10.22 -8.64
N ALA A 59 -5.26 11.24 -9.45
CA ALA A 59 -4.15 11.16 -10.38
C ALA A 59 -2.79 10.96 -9.69
N LYS A 60 -2.57 11.59 -8.52
CA LYS A 60 -1.35 11.38 -7.72
C LYS A 60 -1.27 9.94 -7.21
N LEU A 61 -2.37 9.38 -6.71
CA LEU A 61 -2.44 7.99 -6.24
C LEU A 61 -2.22 6.99 -7.38
N GLU A 62 -2.84 7.18 -8.54
CA GLU A 62 -2.65 6.32 -9.71
C GLU A 62 -1.18 6.33 -10.17
N ARG A 63 -0.59 7.52 -10.27
CA ARG A 63 0.83 7.66 -10.63
C ARG A 63 1.75 7.03 -9.59
N TRP A 64 1.44 7.18 -8.31
CA TRP A 64 2.21 6.56 -7.23
C TRP A 64 2.13 5.02 -7.30
N PHE A 65 0.93 4.46 -7.38
CA PHE A 65 0.71 3.01 -7.50
C PHE A 65 1.19 2.40 -8.81
N SER A 66 1.50 3.21 -9.84
CA SER A 66 2.19 2.70 -11.03
C SER A 66 3.60 2.16 -10.73
N GLY A 67 4.19 2.54 -9.60
CA GLY A 67 5.57 2.21 -9.24
C GLY A 67 6.63 2.95 -10.06
N ALA A 68 6.21 3.81 -11.00
CA ALA A 68 7.11 4.58 -11.86
C ALA A 68 7.30 6.04 -11.39
N ALA A 69 6.48 6.51 -10.45
CA ALA A 69 6.52 7.87 -9.93
C ALA A 69 6.41 7.89 -8.39
N PRO A 70 7.46 7.46 -7.66
CA PRO A 70 7.46 7.39 -6.19
C PRO A 70 7.20 8.74 -5.50
N ASP A 71 7.53 9.84 -6.18
CA ASP A 71 7.35 11.21 -5.69
C ASP A 71 6.02 11.85 -6.13
N ALA A 72 5.16 11.13 -6.88
CA ALA A 72 3.87 11.66 -7.32
C ALA A 72 2.92 11.95 -6.15
N LEU A 73 3.02 11.16 -5.07
CA LEU A 73 2.26 11.35 -3.85
C LEU A 73 3.13 12.05 -2.81
N ARG A 74 2.77 13.29 -2.48
CA ARG A 74 3.46 14.13 -1.49
C ARG A 74 2.78 13.97 -0.13
N MET A 75 3.23 12.97 0.61
CA MET A 75 2.81 12.66 1.97
C MET A 75 4.06 12.36 2.81
N GLU A 76 3.96 12.53 4.12
CA GLU A 76 5.00 12.19 5.06
C GLU A 76 5.34 10.69 4.96
N PRO A 77 6.59 10.28 5.27
CA PRO A 77 6.98 8.87 5.11
C PRO A 77 6.10 7.89 5.88
N ALA A 78 5.68 8.25 7.10
CA ALA A 78 4.79 7.43 7.91
C ALA A 78 3.40 7.26 7.28
N GLU A 79 2.89 8.27 6.59
CA GLU A 79 1.60 8.21 5.88
C GLU A 79 1.68 7.26 4.68
N LYS A 80 2.78 7.31 3.91
CA LYS A 80 3.03 6.34 2.82
C LYS A 80 3.12 4.91 3.32
N GLN A 81 3.76 4.69 4.47
CA GLN A 81 3.79 3.37 5.12
C GLN A 81 2.38 2.91 5.51
N THR A 82 1.58 3.78 6.14
CA THR A 82 0.17 3.51 6.47
C THR A 82 -0.67 3.17 5.24
N LEU A 83 -0.52 3.92 4.14
CA LEU A 83 -1.20 3.62 2.87
C LEU A 83 -0.79 2.26 2.30
N PHE A 84 0.50 1.92 2.40
CA PHE A 84 0.96 0.61 1.99
C PHE A 84 0.40 -0.52 2.88
N GLY A 85 0.23 -0.30 4.18
CA GLY A 85 -0.45 -1.21 5.10
C GLY A 85 -1.88 -1.51 4.65
N PHE A 86 -2.66 -0.46 4.36
CA PHE A 86 -4.01 -0.60 3.79
C PHE A 86 -4.01 -1.33 2.44
N TYR A 87 -3.07 -1.01 1.56
CA TYR A 87 -2.91 -1.69 0.27
C TYR A 87 -2.62 -3.18 0.44
N TRP A 88 -1.68 -3.52 1.31
CA TRP A 88 -1.31 -4.91 1.55
C TRP A 88 -2.48 -5.68 2.17
N ALA A 89 -3.13 -5.12 3.18
CA ALA A 89 -4.31 -5.72 3.80
C ALA A 89 -5.40 -6.01 2.75
N ALA A 90 -5.73 -5.02 1.91
CA ALA A 90 -6.68 -5.19 0.82
C ALA A 90 -6.23 -6.22 -0.23
N SER A 91 -4.93 -6.33 -0.51
CA SER A 91 -4.40 -7.34 -1.45
C SER A 91 -4.54 -8.78 -0.95
N MET A 92 -4.72 -8.96 0.37
CA MET A 92 -4.85 -10.25 1.03
C MET A 92 -6.32 -10.65 1.27
N MET A 93 -7.24 -9.68 1.19
CA MET A 93 -8.68 -9.92 1.33
C MET A 93 -9.22 -10.79 0.18
N PRO A 94 -10.23 -11.63 0.44
CA PRO A 94 -10.91 -12.36 -0.62
C PRO A 94 -11.66 -11.40 -1.54
N ALA A 95 -11.79 -11.76 -2.82
CA ALA A 95 -12.38 -10.89 -3.84
C ALA A 95 -13.85 -10.50 -3.57
N ASN A 96 -14.56 -11.25 -2.73
CA ASN A 96 -15.93 -10.98 -2.30
C ASN A 96 -16.01 -10.28 -0.92
N SER A 97 -14.91 -9.67 -0.46
CA SER A 97 -14.90 -8.93 0.80
C SER A 97 -15.88 -7.75 0.75
N PRO A 98 -16.68 -7.54 1.80
CA PRO A 98 -17.55 -6.36 1.94
C PRO A 98 -16.80 -5.03 1.86
N CYS A 99 -15.48 -5.03 2.15
CA CYS A 99 -14.63 -3.84 1.99
C CYS A 99 -14.60 -3.28 0.56
N PHE A 100 -14.87 -4.13 -0.42
CA PHE A 100 -14.81 -3.76 -1.82
C PHE A 100 -16.13 -3.22 -2.35
N GLU A 101 -17.21 -3.40 -1.60
CA GLU A 101 -18.51 -2.76 -1.86
C GLU A 101 -18.56 -1.36 -1.24
N SER A 102 -18.15 -1.25 0.03
CA SER A 102 -18.10 0.03 0.74
C SER A 102 -17.15 -0.04 1.93
N ILE A 103 -16.21 0.89 1.98
CA ILE A 103 -15.30 1.06 3.14
C ILE A 103 -16.04 1.49 4.41
N ALA A 104 -17.23 2.08 4.26
CA ALA A 104 -18.08 2.48 5.39
C ALA A 104 -18.90 1.30 5.95
N ASN A 105 -18.85 0.13 5.31
CA ASN A 105 -19.51 -1.06 5.82
C ASN A 105 -18.83 -1.50 7.13
N PRO A 106 -19.56 -1.66 8.25
CA PRO A 106 -18.98 -2.11 9.51
C PRO A 106 -18.19 -3.42 9.40
N SER A 107 -18.66 -4.36 8.56
CA SER A 107 -17.96 -5.62 8.30
C SER A 107 -16.62 -5.43 7.58
N CYS A 108 -16.45 -4.32 6.85
CA CYS A 108 -15.16 -3.98 6.28
C CYS A 108 -14.14 -3.66 7.37
N SER A 109 -14.52 -2.84 8.36
CA SER A 109 -13.63 -2.45 9.46
C SER A 109 -13.10 -3.68 10.21
N ASP A 110 -13.96 -4.66 10.47
CA ASP A 110 -13.57 -5.91 11.14
C ASP A 110 -12.58 -6.74 10.31
N GLU A 111 -12.80 -6.84 9.00
CA GLU A 111 -11.92 -7.59 8.11
C GLU A 111 -10.58 -6.88 7.90
N LEU A 112 -10.61 -5.56 7.70
CA LEU A 112 -9.42 -4.73 7.59
C LEU A 112 -8.56 -4.81 8.85
N SER A 113 -9.18 -4.71 10.03
CA SER A 113 -8.49 -4.80 11.31
C SER A 113 -7.78 -6.15 11.49
N LYS A 114 -8.37 -7.26 11.03
CA LYS A 114 -7.73 -8.59 11.09
C LYS A 114 -6.46 -8.66 10.23
N TRP A 115 -6.45 -8.03 9.08
CA TRP A 115 -5.28 -8.00 8.20
C TRP A 115 -4.22 -7.01 8.69
N MET A 116 -4.62 -5.82 9.14
CA MET A 116 -3.71 -4.85 9.75
C MET A 116 -3.02 -5.43 11.00
N ALA A 117 -3.71 -6.24 11.82
CA ALA A 117 -3.09 -6.92 12.96
C ALA A 117 -1.94 -7.88 12.57
N ARG A 118 -1.96 -8.42 11.34
CA ARG A 118 -0.89 -9.28 10.82
C ARG A 118 0.32 -8.48 10.35
N GLU A 119 0.11 -7.29 9.80
CA GLU A 119 1.19 -6.33 9.54
C GLU A 119 1.94 -6.03 10.85
N PHE A 120 1.22 -5.67 11.91
CA PHE A 120 1.81 -5.41 13.23
C PHE A 120 2.53 -6.62 13.85
N ALA A 121 2.23 -7.83 13.39
CA ALA A 121 2.82 -9.07 13.86
C ALA A 121 4.00 -9.55 12.98
N ASP A 122 4.58 -8.66 12.15
CA ASP A 122 5.70 -8.95 11.26
C ASP A 122 5.42 -10.12 10.29
N ASP A 123 4.20 -10.19 9.71
CA ASP A 123 3.86 -11.23 8.72
C ASP A 123 4.92 -11.26 7.60
N PRO A 124 5.60 -12.39 7.35
CA PRO A 124 6.65 -12.45 6.34
C PRO A 124 6.17 -12.09 4.93
N ARG A 125 4.86 -12.23 4.65
CA ARG A 125 4.26 -11.80 3.39
C ARG A 125 4.18 -10.28 3.29
N PHE A 126 3.87 -9.59 4.39
CA PHE A 126 3.91 -8.13 4.45
C PHE A 126 5.33 -7.63 4.23
N ILE A 127 6.32 -8.19 4.96
CA ILE A 127 7.72 -7.77 4.86
C ILE A 127 8.21 -7.87 3.40
N ARG A 128 8.00 -9.02 2.74
CA ARG A 128 8.42 -9.19 1.33
C ARG A 128 7.69 -8.23 0.38
N ALA A 129 6.40 -8.01 0.59
CA ALA A 129 5.64 -7.05 -0.19
C ALA A 129 6.18 -5.62 0.01
N TYR A 130 6.46 -5.24 1.25
CA TYR A 130 7.00 -3.93 1.61
C TYR A 130 8.38 -3.71 0.99
N GLU A 131 9.29 -4.67 1.11
CA GLU A 131 10.63 -4.62 0.54
C GLU A 131 10.58 -4.47 -0.98
N SER A 132 9.74 -5.25 -1.67
CA SER A 132 9.56 -5.13 -3.13
C SER A 132 8.97 -3.78 -3.57
N ALA A 133 8.13 -3.18 -2.72
CA ALA A 133 7.47 -1.90 -2.99
C ALA A 133 8.28 -0.67 -2.53
N THR A 134 9.34 -0.87 -1.73
CA THR A 134 10.09 0.23 -1.08
C THR A 134 10.62 1.23 -2.10
N LYS A 135 11.36 0.76 -3.10
CA LYS A 135 11.90 1.65 -4.14
C LYS A 135 10.81 2.14 -5.12
N PRO A 136 9.94 1.28 -5.67
CA PRO A 136 8.90 1.70 -6.62
C PRO A 136 7.93 2.75 -6.05
N LEU A 137 7.60 2.68 -4.77
CA LEU A 137 6.65 3.59 -4.12
C LEU A 137 7.33 4.64 -3.25
N GLY A 138 8.67 4.66 -3.16
CA GLY A 138 9.39 5.59 -2.29
C GLY A 138 8.96 5.48 -0.83
N LEU A 139 8.80 4.25 -0.33
CA LEU A 139 8.45 3.99 1.06
C LEU A 139 9.68 4.23 1.96
N PRO A 140 9.49 4.67 3.21
CA PRO A 140 10.59 4.70 4.17
C PRO A 140 11.11 3.28 4.45
N PRO A 141 12.32 3.15 5.00
CA PRO A 141 12.76 1.89 5.59
C PRO A 141 11.73 1.39 6.60
N LEU A 142 11.42 0.10 6.55
CA LEU A 142 10.47 -0.50 7.50
C LEU A 142 11.07 -0.44 8.91
N ILE A 143 10.53 0.43 9.76
CA ILE A 143 10.88 0.45 11.18
C ILE A 143 10.18 -0.74 11.83
N ARG A 144 10.93 -1.83 11.99
CA ARG A 144 10.47 -2.98 12.76
C ARG A 144 10.45 -2.58 14.23
N ASN A 145 9.34 -2.85 14.91
CA ASN A 145 9.34 -2.79 16.36
C ASN A 145 10.30 -3.89 16.84
N ALA A 146 11.53 -3.52 17.19
CA ALA A 146 12.42 -4.40 17.91
C ALA A 146 11.70 -4.72 19.23
N ARG A 147 11.17 -5.94 19.31
CA ARG A 147 10.53 -6.46 20.50
C ARG A 147 11.53 -6.51 21.66
#